data_AF-R1HYR8-F1
#
_entry.id   AF-R1HYR8-F1
#
_cell.length_a   1.000
_cell.length_b   1.000
_cell.length_c   1.000
_cell.angle_alpha   90.00
_cell.angle_beta   90.00
_cell.angle_gamma   90.00
#
_symmetry.space_group_name_H-M   'P 1'
#
loop_
_entity.id
_entity.type
_entity.pdbx_description
1 polymer ?
#
loop_
_entity_poly.entity_id
_entity_poly.type
_entity_poly.pdbx_seq_one_letter_code
_entity_poly.pdbx_strand_id
1 'polypeptide(L)'
;MLLIGSPRHGDRAAAALGSRLAARFEDAAMHTPVDVTERALKVAAEHDVDGVVAIGGGSATGLAKAIALHTGLPQLIVPTTYAGSELTSVLGQTADGRKTTQRAAKVRPEAVLYDVELTLTLPVSVSAASGLNALAHAVEATYAPDATPMTDLFAAEAKRVIMSALPRVAANPSDVDARTDLLRGAWLAGTCLDAATMGLHHQLCHHLGGKFGLPHAETHAVLLPYVMAHQGLDDAAEVFDLAASLPIPHSLAELGLTEADIEGEPDLLRQALHGTRPATRPSLKALTKQVVDSFAGAPDRVRVLLSELVETLHGYAIRTDLTQAEWEYAIGFLTRAGHITTETRQEFILLSDTLGLSSVVDVLTNSRTPDTTPSAVLGPFYVDGPPETPQGTDLAAGLPGTPLPVDIRVVDTDDEPVAAAVVDVWQSNEDGFYDVQLPEVDGPVLRARFRTDADGRLRFRTIVPSAYPIPADGPVGQMLDVVGRHPYRAPHVHFMIAKPGYRTLITQLFVAGGEYLDSDTVFGVKDGLIVDFTGGLDFTFRISGSSA
;
A
#
# COMPACT_ATOMS: atom_id res chain seq x y z
N MET A 1 28.84 -6.83 -37.34
CA MET A 1 27.41 -6.77 -36.97
C MET A 1 26.46 -7.16 -38.11
N LEU A 2 25.38 -7.86 -37.76
CA LEU A 2 24.22 -8.14 -38.62
C LEU A 2 23.18 -7.01 -38.47
N LEU A 3 22.73 -6.41 -39.57
CA LEU A 3 21.65 -5.42 -39.57
C LEU A 3 20.32 -6.08 -39.92
N ILE A 4 19.33 -5.94 -39.03
CA ILE A 4 17.93 -6.32 -39.24
C ILE A 4 17.12 -5.05 -39.43
N GLY A 5 16.41 -4.93 -40.53
CA GLY A 5 15.52 -3.80 -40.77
C GLY A 5 14.95 -3.79 -42.16
N SER A 6 13.81 -3.13 -42.33
CA SER A 6 13.25 -2.95 -43.66
C SER A 6 14.12 -1.98 -44.49
N PRO A 7 14.05 -2.05 -45.83
CA PRO A 7 14.81 -1.16 -46.72
C PRO A 7 14.65 0.33 -46.36
N ARG A 8 13.45 0.70 -45.88
CA ARG A 8 13.08 2.07 -45.48
C ARG A 8 14.07 2.72 -44.51
N HIS A 9 14.57 1.97 -43.52
CA HIS A 9 15.49 2.49 -42.51
C HIS A 9 16.87 1.80 -42.54
N GLY A 10 16.97 0.65 -43.21
CA GLY A 10 18.19 -0.14 -43.32
C GLY A 10 19.34 0.62 -44.01
N ASP A 11 19.05 1.53 -44.94
CA ASP A 11 20.09 2.31 -45.64
C ASP A 11 20.78 3.33 -44.73
N ARG A 12 20.01 4.08 -43.94
CA ARG A 12 20.57 5.01 -42.93
C ARG A 12 21.40 4.25 -41.88
N ALA A 13 20.89 3.12 -41.38
CA ALA A 13 21.59 2.31 -40.40
C ALA A 13 22.88 1.69 -40.96
N ALA A 14 22.85 1.17 -42.19
CA ALA A 14 24.04 0.63 -42.85
C ALA A 14 25.11 1.69 -43.10
N ALA A 15 24.71 2.88 -43.54
CA ALA A 15 25.63 4.00 -43.72
C ALA A 15 26.31 4.38 -42.39
N ALA A 16 25.54 4.42 -41.29
CA ALA A 16 26.08 4.69 -39.96
C ALA A 16 27.02 3.57 -39.45
N LEU A 17 26.73 2.31 -39.77
CA LEU A 17 27.58 1.18 -39.39
C LEU A 17 28.91 1.15 -40.17
N GLY A 18 28.89 1.57 -41.44
CA GLY A 18 30.08 1.61 -42.30
C GLY A 18 30.78 0.24 -42.34
N SER A 19 32.07 0.22 -42.00
CA SER A 19 32.87 -1.02 -42.00
C SER A 19 32.47 -2.05 -40.93
N ARG A 20 31.55 -1.70 -40.00
CA ARG A 20 31.05 -2.63 -38.97
C ARG A 20 29.89 -3.50 -39.47
N LEU A 21 29.31 -3.18 -40.63
CA LEU A 21 28.24 -3.96 -41.22
C LEU A 21 28.83 -5.18 -41.94
N ALA A 22 28.53 -6.37 -41.44
CA ALA A 22 28.97 -7.63 -42.02
C ALA A 22 27.92 -8.22 -42.97
N ALA A 23 26.63 -8.12 -42.60
CA ALA A 23 25.51 -8.63 -43.39
C ALA A 23 24.22 -7.87 -43.09
N ARG A 24 23.24 -7.98 -44.00
CA ARG A 24 21.87 -7.48 -43.84
C ARG A 24 20.87 -8.63 -43.88
N PHE A 25 19.79 -8.49 -43.12
CA PHE A 25 18.63 -9.36 -43.18
C PHE A 25 17.35 -8.53 -43.15
N GLU A 26 16.58 -8.56 -44.24
CA GLU A 26 15.45 -7.63 -44.45
C GLU A 26 14.07 -8.30 -44.27
N ASP A 27 14.04 -9.62 -44.07
CA ASP A 27 12.82 -10.45 -44.03
C ASP A 27 12.21 -10.60 -42.62
N ALA A 28 12.36 -9.61 -41.73
CA ALA A 28 11.74 -9.67 -40.41
C ALA A 28 10.20 -9.74 -40.53
N ALA A 29 9.59 -10.77 -39.95
CA ALA A 29 8.16 -11.06 -40.11
C ALA A 29 7.38 -10.92 -38.80
N MET A 30 6.07 -10.65 -38.92
CA MET A 30 5.17 -10.55 -37.78
C MET A 30 5.12 -11.87 -36.99
N HIS A 31 5.07 -11.77 -35.67
CA HIS A 31 5.08 -12.89 -34.73
C HIS A 31 6.35 -13.75 -34.69
N THR A 32 7.44 -13.32 -35.32
CA THR A 32 8.75 -13.98 -35.29
C THR A 32 8.66 -15.49 -35.61
N PRO A 33 8.31 -15.87 -36.85
CA PRO A 33 8.28 -17.27 -37.26
C PRO A 33 9.65 -17.92 -37.09
N VAL A 34 9.67 -19.19 -36.65
CA VAL A 34 10.93 -19.91 -36.40
C VAL A 34 11.73 -20.11 -37.70
N ASP A 35 11.08 -20.33 -38.84
CA ASP A 35 11.74 -20.47 -40.15
C ASP A 35 12.48 -19.18 -40.56
N VAL A 36 11.91 -18.01 -40.27
CA VAL A 36 12.58 -16.71 -40.50
C VAL A 36 13.79 -16.56 -39.58
N THR A 37 13.67 -17.02 -38.33
CA THR A 37 14.78 -17.01 -37.37
C THR A 37 15.93 -17.89 -37.84
N GLU A 38 15.65 -19.10 -38.33
CA GLU A 38 16.66 -20.03 -38.84
C GLU A 38 17.42 -19.46 -40.05
N ARG A 39 16.71 -18.80 -40.98
CA ARG A 39 17.36 -18.11 -42.11
C ARG A 39 18.29 -17.00 -41.64
N ALA A 40 17.87 -16.20 -40.66
CA ALA A 40 18.69 -15.13 -40.11
C ALA A 40 19.92 -15.66 -39.34
N LEU A 41 19.77 -16.77 -38.60
CA LEU A 41 20.88 -17.46 -37.93
C LEU A 41 21.92 -17.99 -38.91
N LYS A 42 21.47 -18.52 -40.05
CA LYS A 42 22.37 -18.96 -41.12
C LYS A 42 23.20 -17.79 -41.66
N VAL A 43 22.57 -16.64 -41.92
CA VAL A 43 23.29 -15.43 -42.37
C VAL A 43 24.29 -14.96 -41.31
N ALA A 44 23.90 -14.96 -40.03
CA ALA A 44 24.77 -14.60 -38.92
C ALA A 44 26.02 -15.49 -38.85
N ALA A 45 25.84 -16.81 -39.00
CA ALA A 45 26.93 -17.79 -38.98
C ALA A 45 27.86 -17.69 -40.21
N GLU A 46 27.30 -17.44 -41.40
CA GLU A 46 28.09 -17.31 -42.64
C GLU A 46 29.00 -16.09 -42.66
N HIS A 47 28.67 -15.03 -41.91
CA HIS A 47 29.36 -13.74 -41.93
C HIS A 47 30.13 -13.42 -40.63
N ASP A 48 30.27 -14.40 -39.74
CA ASP A 48 30.99 -14.28 -38.45
C ASP A 48 30.64 -13.01 -37.67
N VAL A 49 29.34 -12.76 -37.52
CA VAL A 49 28.85 -11.52 -36.92
C VAL A 49 29.02 -11.53 -35.40
N ASP A 50 29.42 -10.39 -34.84
CA ASP A 50 29.74 -10.17 -33.43
C ASP A 50 28.64 -9.42 -32.65
N GLY A 51 27.52 -9.11 -33.31
CA GLY A 51 26.39 -8.39 -32.72
C GLY A 51 25.28 -8.15 -33.72
N VAL A 52 24.09 -7.81 -33.22
CA VAL A 52 22.88 -7.55 -34.00
C VAL A 52 22.41 -6.12 -33.81
N VAL A 53 22.16 -5.41 -34.91
CA VAL A 53 21.52 -4.09 -34.90
C VAL A 53 20.14 -4.24 -35.52
N ALA A 54 19.08 -3.89 -34.78
CA ALA A 54 17.72 -3.99 -35.29
C ALA A 54 17.08 -2.60 -35.38
N ILE A 55 16.69 -2.18 -36.58
CA ILE A 55 15.99 -0.92 -36.84
C ILE A 55 14.58 -1.20 -37.33
N GLY A 56 13.57 -0.86 -36.52
CA GLY A 56 12.18 -1.13 -36.85
C GLY A 56 11.25 -1.21 -35.66
N GLY A 57 10.05 -1.75 -35.87
CA GLY A 57 9.10 -2.02 -34.80
C GLY A 57 9.30 -3.38 -34.12
N GLY A 58 8.27 -3.85 -33.42
CA GLY A 58 8.32 -5.07 -32.61
C GLY A 58 8.78 -6.35 -33.35
N SER A 59 8.49 -6.48 -34.65
CA SER A 59 8.94 -7.64 -35.44
C SER A 59 10.47 -7.69 -35.65
N ALA A 60 11.11 -6.53 -35.88
CA ALA A 60 12.56 -6.44 -36.03
C ALA A 60 13.26 -6.73 -34.69
N THR A 61 12.75 -6.15 -33.59
CA THR A 61 13.20 -6.44 -32.24
C THR A 61 12.99 -7.92 -31.89
N GLY A 62 11.85 -8.51 -32.25
CA GLY A 62 11.55 -9.92 -32.03
C GLY A 62 12.55 -10.85 -32.71
N LEU A 63 12.91 -10.58 -33.97
CA LEU A 63 13.92 -11.36 -34.69
C LEU A 63 15.32 -11.21 -34.05
N ALA A 64 15.71 -10.00 -33.64
CA ALA A 64 16.97 -9.76 -32.94
C ALA A 64 17.06 -10.56 -31.64
N LYS A 65 15.99 -10.52 -30.85
CA LYS A 65 15.86 -11.31 -29.62
C LYS A 65 15.94 -12.81 -29.87
N ALA A 66 15.32 -13.29 -30.94
CA ALA A 66 15.40 -14.69 -31.32
C ALA A 66 16.83 -15.10 -31.70
N ILE A 67 17.57 -14.25 -32.42
CA ILE A 67 18.99 -14.51 -32.70
C ILE A 67 19.82 -14.51 -31.42
N ALA A 68 19.64 -13.51 -30.54
CA ALA A 68 20.34 -13.43 -29.26
C ALA A 68 20.06 -14.63 -28.35
N LEU A 69 18.82 -15.14 -28.34
CA LEU A 69 18.45 -16.35 -27.61
C LEU A 69 19.32 -17.56 -28.03
N HIS A 70 19.58 -17.72 -29.32
CA HIS A 70 20.31 -18.89 -29.86
C HIS A 70 21.83 -18.70 -29.87
N THR A 71 22.32 -17.47 -29.95
CA THR A 71 23.74 -17.18 -30.19
C THR A 71 24.44 -16.48 -29.03
N GLY A 72 23.70 -15.81 -28.15
CA GLY A 72 24.26 -14.94 -27.12
C GLY A 72 24.86 -13.63 -27.66
N LEU A 73 24.60 -13.28 -28.92
CA LEU A 73 25.10 -12.04 -29.51
C LEU A 73 24.43 -10.81 -28.90
N PRO A 74 25.21 -9.73 -28.64
CA PRO A 74 24.66 -8.49 -28.11
C PRO A 74 23.79 -7.77 -29.15
N GLN A 75 22.79 -7.04 -28.65
CA GLN A 75 21.75 -6.37 -29.41
C GLN A 75 21.81 -4.86 -29.20
N LEU A 76 21.78 -4.12 -30.30
CA LEU A 76 21.45 -2.69 -30.33
C LEU A 76 20.12 -2.52 -31.05
N ILE A 77 19.09 -2.06 -30.34
CA ILE A 77 17.76 -1.86 -30.89
C ILE A 77 17.51 -0.36 -31.15
N VAL A 78 17.03 -0.05 -32.35
CA VAL A 78 16.64 1.29 -32.79
C VAL A 78 15.13 1.25 -33.09
N PRO A 79 14.28 1.42 -32.07
CA PRO A 79 12.83 1.28 -32.23
C PRO A 79 12.25 2.42 -33.07
N THR A 80 11.38 2.07 -34.02
CA THR A 80 10.65 3.03 -34.87
C THR A 80 9.14 2.99 -34.64
N THR A 81 8.69 2.30 -33.58
CA THR A 81 7.29 2.21 -33.14
C THR A 81 7.25 2.26 -31.61
N TYR A 82 6.05 2.21 -31.02
CA TYR A 82 5.83 2.36 -29.58
C TYR A 82 5.55 1.01 -28.89
N ALA A 83 6.14 -0.08 -29.37
CA ALA A 83 5.79 -1.42 -28.89
C ALA A 83 6.37 -1.73 -27.49
N GLY A 84 7.52 -1.14 -27.14
CA GLY A 84 8.21 -1.33 -25.85
C GLY A 84 8.98 -2.65 -25.74
N SER A 85 8.96 -3.51 -26.77
CA SER A 85 9.66 -4.80 -26.77
C SER A 85 11.16 -4.64 -26.53
N GLU A 86 11.76 -3.54 -26.96
CA GLU A 86 13.17 -3.22 -26.81
C GLU A 86 13.65 -3.14 -25.35
N LEU A 87 12.74 -3.04 -24.38
CA LEU A 87 13.07 -2.98 -22.94
C LEU A 87 12.78 -4.30 -22.20
N THR A 88 12.12 -5.26 -22.85
CA THR A 88 11.63 -6.45 -22.15
C THR A 88 12.54 -7.65 -22.30
N SER A 89 12.55 -8.50 -21.28
CA SER A 89 13.16 -9.82 -21.37
C SER A 89 12.23 -10.90 -21.93
N VAL A 90 11.21 -10.51 -22.73
CA VAL A 90 10.17 -11.39 -23.28
C VAL A 90 10.35 -11.55 -24.79
N LEU A 91 10.20 -12.79 -25.27
CA LEU A 91 10.21 -13.14 -26.69
C LEU A 91 9.02 -14.04 -27.01
N GLY A 92 8.24 -13.65 -28.03
CA GLY A 92 7.22 -14.49 -28.64
C GLY A 92 7.69 -15.03 -29.99
N GLN A 93 7.54 -16.33 -30.23
CA GLN A 93 7.87 -17.01 -31.50
C GLN A 93 6.73 -17.90 -31.95
N THR A 94 6.55 -18.01 -33.27
CA THR A 94 5.53 -18.87 -33.87
C THR A 94 6.19 -20.08 -34.55
N ALA A 95 5.77 -21.27 -34.16
CA ALA A 95 6.12 -22.54 -34.81
C ALA A 95 4.83 -23.32 -35.08
N ASP A 96 4.69 -23.91 -36.27
CA ASP A 96 3.52 -24.70 -36.67
C ASP A 96 2.17 -24.00 -36.43
N GLY A 97 2.12 -22.69 -36.70
CA GLY A 97 0.94 -21.86 -36.48
C GLY A 97 0.63 -21.53 -35.02
N ARG A 98 1.45 -21.99 -34.06
CA ARG A 98 1.26 -21.74 -32.63
C ARG A 98 2.32 -20.78 -32.09
N LYS A 99 1.86 -19.66 -31.53
CA LYS A 99 2.72 -18.70 -30.85
C LYS A 99 3.02 -19.17 -29.42
N THR A 100 4.30 -19.17 -29.05
CA THR A 100 4.80 -19.43 -27.70
C THR A 100 5.58 -18.23 -27.20
N THR A 101 5.49 -17.95 -25.90
CA THR A 101 6.16 -16.83 -25.26
C THR A 101 7.11 -17.36 -24.19
N GLN A 102 8.32 -16.81 -24.12
CA GLN A 102 9.30 -17.15 -23.10
C GLN A 102 9.96 -15.89 -22.55
N ARG A 103 10.38 -15.96 -21.28
CA ARG A 103 11.15 -14.92 -20.61
C ARG A 103 12.57 -15.42 -20.36
N ALA A 104 13.58 -14.69 -20.81
CA ALA A 104 14.98 -15.06 -20.60
C ALA A 104 15.88 -13.82 -20.52
N ALA A 105 16.82 -13.80 -19.56
CA ALA A 105 17.74 -12.67 -19.40
C ALA A 105 18.53 -12.38 -20.70
N LYS A 106 18.93 -13.43 -21.42
CA LYS A 106 19.66 -13.35 -22.70
C LYS A 106 18.89 -12.71 -23.86
N VAL A 107 17.57 -12.51 -23.73
CA VAL A 107 16.80 -11.80 -24.77
C VAL A 107 16.67 -10.31 -24.49
N ARG A 108 17.03 -9.83 -23.29
CA ARG A 108 16.98 -8.40 -23.00
C ARG A 108 18.05 -7.68 -23.84
N PRO A 109 17.70 -6.68 -24.65
CA PRO A 109 18.70 -5.94 -25.39
C PRO A 109 19.68 -5.19 -24.49
N GLU A 110 20.95 -5.18 -24.89
CA GLU A 110 22.04 -4.51 -24.16
C GLU A 110 21.98 -2.99 -24.32
N ALA A 111 21.56 -2.52 -25.50
CA ALA A 111 21.44 -1.09 -25.79
C ALA A 111 20.20 -0.78 -26.63
N VAL A 112 19.60 0.37 -26.33
CA VAL A 112 18.47 0.94 -27.10
C VAL A 112 18.81 2.37 -27.48
N LEU A 113 18.64 2.71 -28.75
CA LEU A 113 18.82 4.07 -29.28
C LEU A 113 17.47 4.61 -29.76
N TYR A 114 16.87 5.49 -28.97
CA TYR A 114 15.67 6.22 -29.36
C TYR A 114 16.05 7.45 -30.21
N ASP A 115 15.69 7.42 -31.48
CA ASP A 115 15.83 8.55 -32.42
C ASP A 115 14.44 8.94 -32.94
N VAL A 116 13.96 10.12 -32.53
CA VAL A 116 12.62 10.59 -32.86
C VAL A 116 12.43 10.80 -34.36
N GLU A 117 13.49 11.13 -35.11
CA GLU A 117 13.41 11.36 -36.55
C GLU A 117 12.91 10.13 -37.31
N LEU A 118 13.24 8.94 -36.79
CA LEU A 118 12.82 7.66 -37.37
C LEU A 118 11.34 7.37 -37.17
N THR A 119 10.66 8.12 -36.29
CA THR A 119 9.22 7.99 -36.02
C THR A 119 8.37 8.99 -36.82
N LEU A 120 8.97 10.06 -37.36
CA LEU A 120 8.24 11.13 -38.05
C LEU A 120 7.45 10.65 -39.27
N THR A 121 7.91 9.57 -39.88
CA THR A 121 7.29 9.00 -41.07
C THR A 121 6.36 7.82 -40.76
N LEU A 122 6.21 7.44 -39.48
CA LEU A 122 5.29 6.38 -39.06
C LEU A 122 3.84 6.84 -39.30
N PRO A 123 3.00 6.06 -40.02
CA PRO A 123 1.61 6.42 -40.28
C PRO A 123 0.84 6.75 -38.99
N VAL A 124 -0.10 7.69 -39.06
CA VAL A 124 -0.88 8.13 -37.89
C VAL A 124 -1.66 6.96 -37.28
N SER A 125 -2.31 6.12 -38.09
CA SER A 125 -3.05 4.95 -37.60
C SER A 125 -2.17 3.97 -36.82
N VAL A 126 -0.99 3.65 -37.35
CA VAL A 126 0.00 2.79 -36.67
C VAL A 126 0.53 3.46 -35.40
N SER A 127 0.72 4.78 -35.44
CA SER A 127 1.16 5.56 -34.27
C SER A 127 0.12 5.54 -33.16
N ALA A 128 -1.15 5.68 -33.51
CA ALA A 128 -2.29 5.64 -32.59
C ALA A 128 -2.45 4.25 -31.96
N ALA A 129 -2.55 3.21 -32.78
CA ALA A 129 -2.72 1.84 -32.29
C ALA A 129 -1.51 1.40 -31.43
N SER A 130 -0.28 1.68 -31.89
CA SER A 130 0.92 1.34 -31.13
C SER A 130 1.06 2.17 -29.85
N GLY A 131 0.62 3.43 -29.85
CA GLY A 131 0.67 4.29 -28.65
C GLY A 131 -0.34 3.86 -27.60
N LEU A 132 -1.55 3.44 -28.00
CA LEU A 132 -2.52 2.85 -27.07
C LEU A 132 -2.09 1.47 -26.56
N ASN A 133 -1.38 0.68 -27.37
CA ASN A 133 -0.71 -0.53 -26.88
C ASN A 133 0.32 -0.18 -25.78
N ALA A 134 1.15 0.85 -25.97
CA ALA A 134 2.04 1.33 -24.92
C ALA A 134 1.26 1.79 -23.68
N LEU A 135 0.17 2.52 -23.85
CA LEU A 135 -0.69 2.95 -22.73
C LEU A 135 -1.20 1.75 -21.93
N ALA A 136 -1.55 0.65 -22.59
CA ALA A 136 -2.00 -0.57 -21.93
C ALA A 136 -0.95 -1.16 -20.97
N HIS A 137 0.34 -1.14 -21.35
CA HIS A 137 1.43 -1.58 -20.47
C HIS A 137 1.49 -0.77 -19.17
N ALA A 138 1.39 0.56 -19.30
CA ALA A 138 1.37 1.47 -18.16
C ALA A 138 0.11 1.31 -17.30
N VAL A 139 -1.05 1.11 -17.93
CA VAL A 139 -2.33 0.88 -17.25
C VAL A 139 -2.29 -0.40 -16.42
N GLU A 140 -1.88 -1.53 -17.01
CA GLU A 140 -1.85 -2.81 -16.28
C GLU A 140 -0.87 -2.77 -15.10
N ALA A 141 0.25 -2.10 -15.26
CA ALA A 141 1.23 -1.97 -14.18
C ALA A 141 0.69 -1.27 -12.92
N THR A 142 -0.35 -0.42 -13.04
CA THR A 142 -0.95 0.27 -11.87
C THR A 142 -1.80 -0.63 -10.97
N TYR A 143 -2.16 -1.82 -11.42
CA TYR A 143 -2.92 -2.79 -10.63
C TYR A 143 -2.29 -4.19 -10.65
N ALA A 144 -1.04 -4.29 -11.11
CA ALA A 144 -0.32 -5.56 -11.14
C ALA A 144 -0.06 -6.06 -9.70
N PRO A 145 -0.09 -7.39 -9.46
CA PRO A 145 0.12 -7.95 -8.13
C PRO A 145 1.53 -7.70 -7.59
N ASP A 146 2.49 -7.43 -8.48
CA ASP A 146 3.90 -7.11 -8.21
C ASP A 146 4.22 -5.62 -8.45
N ALA A 147 3.20 -4.75 -8.43
CA ALA A 147 3.38 -3.30 -8.53
C ALA A 147 4.27 -2.75 -7.39
N THR A 148 5.09 -1.77 -7.74
CA THR A 148 6.01 -1.06 -6.84
C THR A 148 5.82 0.45 -6.97
N PRO A 149 6.25 1.26 -5.97
CA PRO A 149 6.20 2.72 -6.08
C PRO A 149 6.94 3.26 -7.33
N MET A 150 7.99 2.57 -7.78
CA MET A 150 8.73 2.94 -8.99
C MET A 150 7.93 2.68 -10.26
N THR A 151 7.27 1.52 -10.37
CA THR A 151 6.41 1.20 -11.52
C THR A 151 5.19 2.12 -11.57
N ASP A 152 4.63 2.51 -10.43
CA ASP A 152 3.51 3.46 -10.34
C ASP A 152 3.90 4.85 -10.87
N LEU A 153 5.09 5.35 -10.50
CA LEU A 153 5.62 6.62 -11.00
C LEU A 153 5.82 6.59 -12.51
N PHE A 154 6.43 5.53 -13.04
CA PHE A 154 6.61 5.37 -14.49
C PHE A 154 5.27 5.22 -15.22
N ALA A 155 4.33 4.46 -14.67
CA ALA A 155 3.01 4.29 -15.24
C ALA A 155 2.24 5.61 -15.29
N ALA A 156 2.24 6.38 -14.21
CA ALA A 156 1.56 7.68 -14.15
C ALA A 156 2.11 8.67 -15.19
N GLU A 157 3.45 8.77 -15.30
CA GLU A 157 4.08 9.66 -16.29
C GLU A 157 3.86 9.14 -17.73
N ALA A 158 3.95 7.83 -17.96
CA ALA A 158 3.65 7.23 -19.26
C ALA A 158 2.21 7.54 -19.71
N LYS A 159 1.22 7.33 -18.83
CA LYS A 159 -0.19 7.66 -19.10
C LYS A 159 -0.34 9.13 -19.49
N ARG A 160 0.16 10.04 -18.64
CA ARG A 160 0.08 11.49 -18.84
C ARG A 160 0.66 11.92 -20.20
N VAL A 161 1.86 11.44 -20.52
CA VAL A 161 2.58 11.83 -21.74
C VAL A 161 1.93 11.22 -22.98
N ILE A 162 1.57 9.94 -22.97
CA ILE A 162 0.93 9.26 -24.11
C ILE A 162 -0.43 9.88 -24.42
N MET A 163 -1.28 10.09 -23.41
CA MET A 163 -2.61 10.68 -23.59
C MET A 163 -2.54 12.11 -24.12
N SER A 164 -1.50 12.88 -23.76
CA SER A 164 -1.29 14.23 -24.30
C SER A 164 -0.70 14.24 -25.71
N ALA A 165 0.21 13.31 -26.02
CA ALA A 165 0.94 13.29 -27.28
C ALA A 165 0.13 12.72 -28.46
N LEU A 166 -0.71 11.71 -28.21
CA LEU A 166 -1.48 11.03 -29.26
C LEU A 166 -2.36 11.98 -30.10
N PRO A 167 -3.19 12.85 -29.50
CA PRO A 167 -3.98 13.83 -30.26
C PRO A 167 -3.11 14.78 -31.08
N ARG A 168 -1.96 15.20 -30.54
CA ARG A 168 -1.02 16.10 -31.22
C ARG A 168 -0.38 15.44 -32.44
N VAL A 169 0.06 14.18 -32.32
CA VAL A 169 0.58 13.39 -33.45
C VAL A 169 -0.50 13.15 -34.50
N ALA A 170 -1.75 12.91 -34.09
CA ALA A 170 -2.86 12.73 -35.02
C ALA A 170 -3.17 14.01 -35.81
N ALA A 171 -3.12 15.18 -35.15
CA ALA A 171 -3.32 16.48 -35.79
C ALA A 171 -2.13 16.91 -36.66
N ASN A 172 -0.89 16.64 -36.21
CA ASN A 172 0.33 16.99 -36.91
C ASN A 172 1.38 15.87 -36.79
N PRO A 173 1.46 14.93 -37.76
CA PRO A 173 2.36 13.77 -37.67
C PRO A 173 3.85 14.11 -37.70
N SER A 174 4.21 15.33 -38.13
CA SER A 174 5.59 15.84 -38.13
C SER A 174 5.94 16.71 -36.91
N ASP A 175 5.04 16.83 -35.91
CA ASP A 175 5.35 17.46 -34.62
C ASP A 175 6.43 16.65 -33.88
N VAL A 176 7.66 17.15 -33.91
CA VAL A 176 8.83 16.51 -33.30
C VAL A 176 8.68 16.39 -31.79
N ASP A 177 8.08 17.39 -31.14
CA ASP A 177 7.89 17.38 -29.69
C ASP A 177 6.85 16.33 -29.30
N ALA A 178 5.72 16.26 -30.02
CA ALA A 178 4.70 15.24 -29.77
C ALA A 178 5.23 13.81 -30.03
N ARG A 179 6.07 13.65 -31.05
CA ARG A 179 6.74 12.37 -31.34
C ARG A 179 7.76 11.99 -30.28
N THR A 180 8.50 12.99 -29.76
CA THR A 180 9.45 12.81 -28.65
C THR A 180 8.71 12.38 -27.39
N ASP A 181 7.63 13.08 -27.05
CA ASP A 181 6.75 12.76 -25.93
C ASP A 181 6.22 11.34 -26.07
N LEU A 182 5.67 10.98 -27.24
CA LEU A 182 5.09 9.65 -27.46
C LEU A 182 6.14 8.53 -27.38
N LEU A 183 7.35 8.76 -27.89
CA LEU A 183 8.45 7.80 -27.80
C LEU A 183 8.99 7.66 -26.37
N ARG A 184 9.07 8.76 -25.62
CA ARG A 184 9.39 8.76 -24.18
C ARG A 184 8.32 8.02 -23.38
N GLY A 185 7.05 8.26 -23.67
CA GLY A 185 5.93 7.55 -23.06
C GLY A 185 6.00 6.05 -23.33
N ALA A 186 6.32 5.65 -24.57
CA ALA A 186 6.52 4.24 -24.94
C ALA A 186 7.70 3.59 -24.20
N TRP A 187 8.79 4.33 -23.98
CA TRP A 187 9.93 3.87 -23.19
C TRP A 187 9.54 3.63 -21.72
N LEU A 188 8.84 4.57 -21.10
CA LEU A 188 8.35 4.42 -19.72
C LEU A 188 7.39 3.24 -19.61
N ALA A 189 6.44 3.13 -20.54
CA ALA A 189 5.50 2.04 -20.59
C ALA A 189 6.14 0.66 -20.84
N GLY A 190 7.16 0.58 -21.72
CA GLY A 190 7.91 -0.65 -21.93
C GLY A 190 8.73 -1.06 -20.69
N THR A 191 9.15 -0.09 -19.88
CA THR A 191 9.78 -0.36 -18.57
C THR A 191 8.76 -0.97 -17.60
N CYS A 192 7.53 -0.44 -17.57
CA CYS A 192 6.42 -1.04 -16.83
C CYS A 192 6.14 -2.49 -17.29
N LEU A 193 6.12 -2.74 -18.60
CA LEU A 193 5.92 -4.08 -19.17
C LEU A 193 6.98 -5.10 -18.74
N ASP A 194 8.24 -4.68 -18.60
CA ASP A 194 9.30 -5.60 -18.15
C ASP A 194 9.21 -5.89 -16.64
N ALA A 195 8.85 -4.87 -15.86
CA ALA A 195 8.89 -4.90 -14.40
C ALA A 195 7.63 -5.48 -13.73
N ALA A 196 6.47 -5.40 -14.39
CA ALA A 196 5.20 -5.85 -13.81
C ALA A 196 4.62 -7.06 -14.54
N THR A 197 3.87 -7.89 -13.81
CA THR A 197 3.12 -9.01 -14.38
C THR A 197 1.86 -8.49 -15.05
N MET A 198 1.80 -8.61 -16.39
CA MET A 198 0.62 -8.21 -17.17
C MET A 198 -0.59 -9.09 -16.84
N GLY A 199 -1.78 -8.48 -16.84
CA GLY A 199 -3.00 -9.07 -16.35
C GLY A 199 -4.02 -9.35 -17.45
N LEU A 200 -5.29 -9.06 -17.13
CA LEU A 200 -6.45 -9.37 -17.95
C LEU A 200 -6.36 -8.80 -19.37
N HIS A 201 -5.86 -7.57 -19.53
CA HIS A 201 -5.83 -6.90 -20.83
C HIS A 201 -4.95 -7.65 -21.83
N HIS A 202 -3.70 -7.93 -21.45
CA HIS A 202 -2.78 -8.66 -22.31
C HIS A 202 -3.21 -10.10 -22.56
N GLN A 203 -3.81 -10.76 -21.57
CA GLN A 203 -4.34 -12.13 -21.74
C GLN A 203 -5.45 -12.17 -22.80
N LEU A 204 -6.42 -11.26 -22.72
CA LEU A 204 -7.50 -11.17 -23.70
C LEU A 204 -6.98 -10.81 -25.10
N CYS A 205 -6.07 -9.83 -25.19
CA CYS A 205 -5.48 -9.44 -26.48
C CYS A 205 -4.71 -10.61 -27.13
N HIS A 206 -3.96 -11.38 -26.35
CA HIS A 206 -3.25 -12.56 -26.86
C HIS A 206 -4.20 -13.70 -27.24
N HIS A 207 -5.24 -13.94 -26.46
CA HIS A 207 -6.27 -14.95 -26.74
C HIS A 207 -6.99 -14.63 -28.06
N LEU A 208 -7.54 -13.43 -28.19
CA LEU A 208 -8.26 -13.01 -29.40
C LEU A 208 -7.33 -12.92 -30.62
N GLY A 209 -6.15 -12.32 -30.45
CA GLY A 209 -5.15 -12.21 -31.52
C GLY A 209 -4.67 -13.58 -32.02
N GLY A 210 -4.44 -14.54 -31.12
CA GLY A 210 -4.03 -15.89 -31.47
C GLY A 210 -5.14 -16.73 -32.10
N LYS A 211 -6.36 -16.63 -31.59
CA LYS A 211 -7.52 -17.42 -32.05
C LYS A 211 -8.06 -16.95 -33.40
N PHE A 212 -8.11 -15.63 -33.62
CA PHE A 212 -8.77 -15.03 -34.79
C PHE A 212 -7.81 -14.31 -35.75
N GLY A 213 -6.51 -14.27 -35.45
CA GLY A 213 -5.52 -13.62 -36.30
C GLY A 213 -5.65 -12.09 -36.34
N LEU A 214 -6.09 -11.49 -35.23
CA LEU A 214 -6.35 -10.04 -35.18
C LEU A 214 -5.07 -9.20 -35.23
N PRO A 215 -5.13 -7.99 -35.81
CA PRO A 215 -4.01 -7.07 -35.80
C PRO A 215 -3.69 -6.63 -34.36
N HIS A 216 -2.43 -6.86 -33.95
CA HIS A 216 -2.02 -6.82 -32.55
C HIS A 216 -2.23 -5.46 -31.87
N ALA A 217 -1.77 -4.37 -32.47
CA ALA A 217 -1.83 -3.06 -31.82
C ALA A 217 -3.27 -2.52 -31.75
N GLU A 218 -4.06 -2.77 -32.78
CA GLU A 218 -5.46 -2.39 -32.91
C GLU A 218 -6.33 -3.17 -31.92
N THR A 219 -6.05 -4.45 -31.69
CA THR A 219 -6.74 -5.24 -30.65
C THR A 219 -6.50 -4.65 -29.27
N HIS A 220 -5.26 -4.24 -28.95
CA HIS A 220 -4.97 -3.56 -27.69
C HIS A 220 -5.69 -2.22 -27.60
N ALA A 221 -5.70 -1.42 -28.66
CA ALA A 221 -6.37 -0.13 -28.68
C ALA A 221 -7.89 -0.24 -28.44
N VAL A 222 -8.53 -1.20 -29.10
CA VAL A 222 -9.97 -1.45 -28.95
C VAL A 222 -10.30 -1.94 -27.53
N LEU A 223 -9.56 -2.92 -27.00
CA LEU A 223 -9.92 -3.54 -25.72
C LEU A 223 -9.62 -2.70 -24.48
N LEU A 224 -8.59 -1.83 -24.54
CA LEU A 224 -8.08 -1.11 -23.38
C LEU A 224 -9.18 -0.41 -22.55
N PRO A 225 -10.05 0.45 -23.10
CA PRO A 225 -11.05 1.15 -22.30
C PRO A 225 -12.05 0.20 -21.61
N TYR A 226 -12.36 -0.94 -22.22
CA TYR A 226 -13.29 -1.93 -21.65
C TYR A 226 -12.67 -2.69 -20.49
N VAL A 227 -11.40 -3.07 -20.61
CA VAL A 227 -10.67 -3.70 -19.52
C VAL A 227 -10.46 -2.71 -18.38
N MET A 228 -10.12 -1.45 -18.68
CA MET A 228 -10.04 -0.39 -17.67
C MET A 228 -11.34 -0.24 -16.89
N ALA A 229 -12.49 -0.19 -17.57
CA ALA A 229 -13.79 -0.10 -16.92
C ALA A 229 -14.13 -1.35 -16.10
N HIS A 230 -13.77 -2.55 -16.59
CA HIS A 230 -13.93 -3.80 -15.85
C HIS A 230 -13.09 -3.81 -14.56
N GLN A 231 -11.87 -3.27 -14.62
CA GLN A 231 -10.97 -3.09 -13.48
C GLN A 231 -11.35 -1.91 -12.57
N GLY A 232 -12.41 -1.17 -12.89
CA GLY A 232 -12.88 -0.04 -12.08
C GLY A 232 -12.01 1.21 -12.16
N LEU A 233 -11.27 1.40 -13.25
CA LEU A 233 -10.44 2.59 -13.46
C LEU A 233 -11.26 3.78 -13.96
N ASP A 234 -11.08 4.92 -13.30
CA ASP A 234 -11.89 6.13 -13.49
C ASP A 234 -11.70 6.79 -14.87
N ASP A 235 -10.51 6.63 -15.47
CA ASP A 235 -10.10 7.20 -16.76
C ASP A 235 -10.50 6.34 -17.97
N ALA A 236 -11.21 5.23 -17.76
CA ALA A 236 -11.62 4.32 -18.84
C ALA A 236 -12.43 5.02 -19.95
N ALA A 237 -13.34 5.91 -19.57
CA ALA A 237 -14.16 6.66 -20.53
C ALA A 237 -13.35 7.72 -21.29
N GLU A 238 -12.35 8.32 -20.66
CA GLU A 238 -11.44 9.28 -21.33
C GLU A 238 -10.55 8.56 -22.35
N VAL A 239 -10.05 7.37 -22.01
CA VAL A 239 -9.29 6.54 -22.96
C VAL A 239 -10.16 6.06 -24.11
N PHE A 240 -11.43 5.73 -23.86
CA PHE A 240 -12.40 5.43 -24.91
C PHE A 240 -12.58 6.61 -25.86
N ASP A 241 -12.83 7.81 -25.32
CA ASP A 241 -13.06 9.02 -26.12
C ASP A 241 -11.78 9.40 -26.92
N LEU A 242 -10.60 9.23 -26.32
CA LEU A 242 -9.32 9.38 -26.99
C LEU A 242 -9.20 8.39 -28.16
N ALA A 243 -9.42 7.09 -27.93
CA ALA A 243 -9.33 6.07 -28.96
C ALA A 243 -10.33 6.34 -30.11
N ALA A 244 -11.55 6.76 -29.78
CA ALA A 244 -12.60 7.16 -30.73
C ALA A 244 -12.22 8.39 -31.59
N SER A 245 -11.32 9.25 -31.11
CA SER A 245 -10.83 10.41 -31.86
C SER A 245 -9.68 10.10 -32.83
N LEU A 246 -9.09 8.90 -32.77
CA LEU A 246 -7.91 8.50 -33.54
C LEU A 246 -8.31 7.68 -34.78
N PRO A 247 -7.52 7.69 -35.87
CA PRO A 247 -7.85 6.96 -37.09
C PRO A 247 -7.49 5.47 -37.00
N ILE A 248 -8.17 4.75 -36.10
CA ILE A 248 -7.99 3.32 -35.80
C ILE A 248 -9.37 2.66 -35.61
N PRO A 249 -9.48 1.32 -35.67
CA PRO A 249 -10.72 0.63 -35.36
C PRO A 249 -11.20 0.91 -33.93
N HIS A 250 -12.52 1.02 -33.75
CA HIS A 250 -13.14 1.38 -32.45
C HIS A 250 -13.94 0.24 -31.82
N SER A 251 -14.08 -0.89 -32.52
CA SER A 251 -14.84 -2.04 -32.07
C SER A 251 -14.21 -3.34 -32.53
N LEU A 252 -14.48 -4.46 -31.83
CA LEU A 252 -14.03 -5.78 -32.30
C LEU A 252 -14.74 -6.18 -33.61
N ALA A 253 -15.95 -5.67 -33.87
CA ALA A 253 -16.66 -5.91 -35.11
C ALA A 253 -15.92 -5.33 -36.33
N GLU A 254 -15.31 -4.15 -36.19
CA GLU A 254 -14.44 -3.56 -37.22
C GLU A 254 -13.16 -4.36 -37.45
N LEU A 255 -12.73 -5.16 -36.45
CA LEU A 255 -11.64 -6.13 -36.57
C LEU A 255 -12.08 -7.49 -37.14
N GLY A 256 -13.38 -7.65 -37.43
CA GLY A 256 -13.93 -8.85 -38.07
C GLY A 256 -14.53 -9.88 -37.12
N LEU A 257 -14.70 -9.58 -35.82
CA LEU A 257 -15.39 -10.46 -34.88
C LEU A 257 -16.91 -10.35 -34.99
N THR A 258 -17.59 -11.44 -34.64
CA THR A 258 -19.05 -11.54 -34.55
C THR A 258 -19.50 -11.91 -33.12
N GLU A 259 -20.80 -11.83 -32.83
CA GLU A 259 -21.34 -12.28 -31.54
C GLU A 259 -21.05 -13.76 -31.25
N ALA A 260 -21.06 -14.61 -32.29
CA ALA A 260 -20.77 -16.03 -32.16
C ALA A 260 -19.31 -16.29 -31.75
N ASP A 261 -18.38 -15.43 -32.15
CA ASP A 261 -16.95 -15.59 -31.83
C ASP A 261 -16.65 -15.35 -30.34
N ILE A 262 -17.50 -14.58 -29.66
CA ILE A 262 -17.37 -14.22 -28.25
C ILE A 262 -18.43 -14.87 -27.35
N GLU A 263 -19.12 -15.90 -27.85
CA GLU A 263 -20.09 -16.65 -27.05
C GLU A 263 -19.39 -17.30 -25.83
N GLY A 264 -19.92 -17.06 -24.63
CA GLY A 264 -19.34 -17.54 -23.37
C GLY A 264 -18.16 -16.71 -22.83
N GLU A 265 -17.70 -15.68 -23.55
CA GLU A 265 -16.67 -14.77 -23.07
C GLU A 265 -17.23 -13.70 -22.10
N PRO A 266 -16.38 -13.01 -21.32
CA PRO A 266 -16.82 -11.99 -20.36
C PRO A 266 -17.63 -10.86 -21.01
N ASP A 267 -18.60 -10.31 -20.29
CA ASP A 267 -19.51 -9.24 -20.77
C ASP A 267 -18.80 -8.01 -21.35
N LEU A 268 -17.58 -7.72 -20.89
CA LEU A 268 -16.77 -6.62 -21.42
C LEU A 268 -16.48 -6.79 -22.92
N LEU A 269 -16.35 -8.03 -23.42
CA LEU A 269 -16.11 -8.29 -24.85
C LEU A 269 -17.34 -8.00 -25.70
N ARG A 270 -18.56 -8.17 -25.17
CA ARG A 270 -19.78 -7.73 -25.87
C ARG A 270 -19.82 -6.21 -26.01
N GLN A 271 -19.43 -5.48 -24.97
CA GLN A 271 -19.33 -4.02 -25.05
C GLN A 271 -18.28 -3.58 -26.07
N ALA A 272 -17.13 -4.26 -26.09
CA ALA A 272 -16.06 -4.02 -27.07
C ALA A 272 -16.45 -4.40 -28.50
N LEU A 273 -17.27 -5.43 -28.68
CA LEU A 273 -17.79 -5.84 -29.99
C LEU A 273 -18.66 -4.75 -30.61
N HIS A 274 -19.50 -4.10 -29.82
CA HIS A 274 -20.43 -3.07 -30.32
C HIS A 274 -19.87 -1.64 -30.27
N GLY A 275 -18.67 -1.43 -29.74
CA GLY A 275 -18.11 -0.08 -29.59
C GLY A 275 -18.88 0.77 -28.56
N THR A 276 -19.56 0.14 -27.60
CA THR A 276 -20.37 0.87 -26.61
C THR A 276 -19.44 1.62 -25.65
N ARG A 277 -19.64 2.92 -25.46
CA ARG A 277 -18.84 3.69 -24.49
C ARG A 277 -18.99 3.08 -23.08
N PRO A 278 -17.90 2.68 -22.40
CA PRO A 278 -18.00 2.10 -21.06
C PRO A 278 -18.67 3.05 -20.06
N ALA A 279 -19.53 2.52 -19.21
CA ALA A 279 -20.16 3.31 -18.16
C ALA A 279 -19.09 3.82 -17.18
N THR A 280 -19.07 5.12 -16.93
CA THR A 280 -18.23 5.72 -15.90
C THR A 280 -18.79 5.32 -14.55
N ARG A 281 -18.08 4.45 -13.81
CA ARG A 281 -18.37 4.29 -12.38
C ARG A 281 -18.03 5.62 -11.68
N PRO A 282 -18.81 6.07 -10.69
CA PRO A 282 -18.44 7.24 -9.91
C PRO A 282 -17.04 7.03 -9.32
N SER A 283 -16.12 7.94 -9.62
CA SER A 283 -14.76 7.85 -9.10
C SER A 283 -14.77 7.95 -7.58
N LEU A 284 -14.37 6.87 -6.91
CA LEU A 284 -14.22 6.86 -5.45
C LEU A 284 -13.10 7.82 -5.01
N LYS A 285 -12.12 8.08 -5.88
CA LYS A 285 -11.10 9.12 -5.66
C LYS A 285 -11.71 10.53 -5.69
N ALA A 286 -12.61 10.81 -6.63
CA ALA A 286 -13.30 12.09 -6.69
C ALA A 286 -14.18 12.33 -5.46
N LEU A 287 -14.91 11.31 -4.99
CA LEU A 287 -15.68 11.39 -3.76
C LEU A 287 -14.78 11.66 -2.55
N THR A 288 -13.67 10.95 -2.42
CA THR A 288 -12.69 11.16 -1.33
C THR A 288 -12.16 12.59 -1.36
N LYS A 289 -11.76 13.08 -2.54
CA LYS A 289 -11.32 14.46 -2.72
C LYS A 289 -12.41 15.47 -2.33
N GLN A 290 -13.66 15.25 -2.73
CA GLN A 290 -14.78 16.12 -2.40
C GLN A 290 -14.97 16.25 -0.88
N VAL A 291 -14.86 15.15 -0.14
CA VAL A 291 -14.97 15.16 1.33
C VAL A 291 -13.76 15.87 1.95
N VAL A 292 -12.54 15.59 1.49
CA VAL A 292 -11.32 16.26 1.97
C VAL A 292 -11.37 17.78 1.73
N ASP A 293 -11.79 18.20 0.54
CA ASP A 293 -11.93 19.62 0.18
C ASP A 293 -12.96 20.33 1.05
N SER A 294 -13.97 19.62 1.57
CA SER A 294 -14.98 20.20 2.49
C SER A 294 -14.38 20.70 3.81
N PHE A 295 -13.18 20.23 4.19
CA PHE A 295 -12.46 20.65 5.40
C PHE A 295 -11.58 21.89 5.20
N ALA A 296 -11.61 22.55 4.05
CA ALA A 296 -10.74 23.67 3.73
C ALA A 296 -10.77 24.81 4.76
N GLY A 297 -11.92 25.04 5.41
CA GLY A 297 -12.12 26.08 6.42
C GLY A 297 -11.71 25.71 7.86
N ALA A 298 -11.22 24.48 8.11
CA ALA A 298 -10.83 24.04 9.45
C ALA A 298 -9.44 24.57 9.86
N PRO A 299 -9.17 24.71 11.18
CA PRO A 299 -7.81 25.00 11.67
C PRO A 299 -6.79 23.97 11.18
N ASP A 300 -5.54 24.38 10.96
CA ASP A 300 -4.53 23.56 10.27
C ASP A 300 -4.38 22.14 10.84
N ARG A 301 -4.26 22.00 12.16
CA ARG A 301 -4.12 20.67 12.79
C ARG A 301 -5.39 19.82 12.63
N VAL A 302 -6.56 20.45 12.72
CA VAL A 302 -7.85 19.75 12.56
C VAL A 302 -8.03 19.29 11.12
N ARG A 303 -7.71 20.16 10.15
CA ARG A 303 -7.75 19.84 8.72
C ARG A 303 -6.88 18.62 8.42
N VAL A 304 -5.62 18.62 8.87
CA VAL A 304 -4.71 17.48 8.67
C VAL A 304 -5.30 16.19 9.25
N LEU A 305 -5.78 16.21 10.50
CA LEU A 305 -6.32 15.01 11.15
C LEU A 305 -7.57 14.47 10.45
N LEU A 306 -8.49 15.35 10.02
CA LEU A 306 -9.72 14.94 9.34
C LEU A 306 -9.46 14.45 7.91
N SER A 307 -8.57 15.11 7.17
CA SER A 307 -8.20 14.70 5.82
C SER A 307 -7.57 13.30 5.81
N GLU A 308 -6.57 13.06 6.65
CA GLU A 308 -5.91 11.75 6.78
C GLU A 308 -6.88 10.65 7.24
N LEU A 309 -7.79 10.98 8.17
CA LEU A 309 -8.82 10.05 8.63
C LEU A 309 -9.77 9.65 7.48
N VAL A 310 -10.26 10.62 6.70
CA VAL A 310 -11.16 10.35 5.57
C VAL A 310 -10.47 9.53 4.50
N GLU A 311 -9.24 9.91 4.12
CA GLU A 311 -8.46 9.16 3.13
C GLU A 311 -8.20 7.72 3.58
N THR A 312 -7.89 7.52 4.87
CA THR A 312 -7.70 6.19 5.45
C THR A 312 -9.00 5.38 5.48
N LEU A 313 -10.12 5.98 5.90
CA LEU A 313 -11.42 5.32 5.98
C LEU A 313 -11.95 4.92 4.60
N HIS A 314 -11.92 5.85 3.63
CA HIS A 314 -12.31 5.56 2.25
C HIS A 314 -11.37 4.52 1.63
N GLY A 315 -10.06 4.65 1.85
CA GLY A 315 -9.06 3.67 1.40
C GLY A 315 -9.25 2.29 2.03
N TYR A 316 -9.70 2.19 3.28
CA TYR A 316 -10.08 0.92 3.91
C TYR A 316 -11.29 0.31 3.21
N ALA A 317 -12.39 1.08 3.09
CA ALA A 317 -13.63 0.58 2.47
C ALA A 317 -13.41 0.10 1.02
N ILE A 318 -12.60 0.80 0.24
CA ILE A 318 -12.23 0.43 -1.13
C ILE A 318 -11.41 -0.87 -1.15
N ARG A 319 -10.37 -0.96 -0.32
CA ARG A 319 -9.46 -2.12 -0.32
C ARG A 319 -10.13 -3.41 0.16
N THR A 320 -11.14 -3.31 1.03
CA THR A 320 -11.86 -4.47 1.54
C THR A 320 -13.13 -4.80 0.76
N ASP A 321 -13.49 -3.99 -0.24
CA ASP A 321 -14.80 -4.05 -0.92
C ASP A 321 -15.97 -4.09 0.10
N LEU A 322 -15.93 -3.16 1.07
CA LEU A 322 -16.83 -3.17 2.23
C LEU A 322 -18.29 -3.17 1.79
N THR A 323 -19.02 -4.23 2.16
CA THR A 323 -20.41 -4.39 1.75
C THR A 323 -21.36 -3.52 2.58
N GLN A 324 -22.55 -3.24 2.04
CA GLN A 324 -23.61 -2.55 2.77
C GLN A 324 -23.96 -3.24 4.10
N ALA A 325 -24.03 -4.57 4.11
CA ALA A 325 -24.38 -5.33 5.30
C ALA A 325 -23.30 -5.26 6.39
N GLU A 326 -22.02 -5.32 6.01
CA GLU A 326 -20.90 -5.15 6.94
C GLU A 326 -20.83 -3.73 7.49
N TRP A 327 -21.08 -2.72 6.63
CA TRP A 327 -21.18 -1.33 7.06
C TRP A 327 -22.33 -1.13 8.07
N GLU A 328 -23.52 -1.64 7.79
CA GLU A 328 -24.67 -1.58 8.72
C GLU A 328 -24.36 -2.27 10.05
N TYR A 329 -23.69 -3.42 10.01
CA TYR A 329 -23.25 -4.12 11.21
C TYR A 329 -22.27 -3.29 12.05
N ALA A 330 -21.27 -2.67 11.42
CA ALA A 330 -20.29 -1.82 12.09
C ALA A 330 -20.94 -0.56 12.70
N ILE A 331 -21.88 0.09 11.99
CA ILE A 331 -22.66 1.19 12.54
C ILE A 331 -23.50 0.72 13.74
N GLY A 332 -24.11 -0.46 13.65
CA GLY A 332 -24.83 -1.08 14.76
C GLY A 332 -23.92 -1.36 15.97
N PHE A 333 -22.68 -1.80 15.74
CA PHE A 333 -21.67 -1.99 16.78
C PHE A 333 -21.38 -0.69 17.53
N LEU A 334 -21.06 0.38 16.80
CA LEU A 334 -20.77 1.71 17.37
C LEU A 334 -21.99 2.26 18.12
N THR A 335 -23.19 2.03 17.60
CA THR A 335 -24.45 2.44 18.24
C THR A 335 -24.65 1.74 19.59
N ARG A 336 -24.42 0.43 19.67
CA ARG A 336 -24.49 -0.33 20.93
C ARG A 336 -23.42 0.13 21.93
N ALA A 337 -22.22 0.46 21.46
CA ALA A 337 -21.15 1.00 22.31
C ALA A 337 -21.55 2.36 22.90
N GLY A 338 -22.23 3.20 22.11
CA GLY A 338 -22.82 4.45 22.59
C GLY A 338 -23.87 4.24 23.68
N HIS A 339 -24.79 3.29 23.52
CA HIS A 339 -25.87 3.05 24.50
C HIS A 339 -25.38 2.53 25.86
N ILE A 340 -24.27 1.79 25.90
CA ILE A 340 -23.74 1.21 27.16
C ILE A 340 -22.72 2.14 27.84
N THR A 341 -22.29 3.21 27.17
CA THR A 341 -21.37 4.20 27.73
C THR A 341 -22.10 5.09 28.75
N THR A 342 -21.54 5.22 29.95
CA THR A 342 -22.03 6.03 31.08
C THR A 342 -20.88 6.87 31.68
N GLU A 343 -21.14 7.63 32.75
CA GLU A 343 -20.09 8.37 33.48
C GLU A 343 -19.01 7.45 34.06
N THR A 344 -19.37 6.22 34.41
CA THR A 344 -18.46 5.23 35.02
C THR A 344 -18.06 4.09 34.07
N ARG A 345 -18.60 4.06 32.85
CA ARG A 345 -18.27 3.07 31.81
C ARG A 345 -18.01 3.75 30.47
N GLN A 346 -16.80 3.63 29.93
CA GLN A 346 -16.42 4.25 28.66
C GLN A 346 -16.11 3.20 27.59
N GLU A 347 -17.14 2.71 26.89
CA GLU A 347 -17.00 1.62 25.92
C GLU A 347 -16.21 2.05 24.66
N PHE A 348 -16.25 3.34 24.28
CA PHE A 348 -15.42 3.86 23.18
C PHE A 348 -13.94 3.93 23.54
N ILE A 349 -13.61 4.25 24.80
CA ILE A 349 -12.22 4.17 25.29
C ILE A 349 -11.79 2.71 25.28
N LEU A 350 -12.65 1.79 25.73
CA LEU A 350 -12.35 0.37 25.70
C LEU A 350 -12.13 -0.17 24.28
N LEU A 351 -12.89 0.32 23.30
CA LEU A 351 -12.65 0.01 21.89
C LEU A 351 -11.28 0.51 21.43
N SER A 352 -10.90 1.74 21.82
CA SER A 352 -9.57 2.30 21.54
C SER A 352 -8.46 1.47 22.18
N ASP A 353 -8.64 1.05 23.44
CA ASP A 353 -7.68 0.25 24.20
C ASP A 353 -7.47 -1.12 23.56
N THR A 354 -8.57 -1.81 23.23
CA THR A 354 -8.51 -3.18 22.67
C THR A 354 -8.11 -3.21 21.20
N LEU A 355 -8.21 -2.11 20.46
CA LEU A 355 -7.61 -1.95 19.12
C LEU A 355 -6.16 -1.45 19.18
N GLY A 356 -5.62 -1.17 20.37
CA GLY A 356 -4.26 -0.69 20.59
C GLY A 356 -4.03 0.79 20.24
N LEU A 357 -5.09 1.53 19.88
CA LEU A 357 -4.98 2.96 19.54
C LEU A 357 -4.50 3.77 20.75
N SER A 358 -5.02 3.48 21.95
CA SER A 358 -4.59 4.13 23.19
C SER A 358 -3.10 3.91 23.43
N SER A 359 -2.60 2.69 23.23
CA SER A 359 -1.18 2.35 23.36
C SER A 359 -0.32 3.03 22.29
N VAL A 360 -0.79 3.15 21.05
CA VAL A 360 -0.07 3.90 20.00
C VAL A 360 0.04 5.38 20.37
N VAL A 361 -1.05 6.01 20.83
CA VAL A 361 -1.04 7.42 21.26
C VAL A 361 -0.10 7.61 22.44
N ASP A 362 -0.09 6.66 23.37
CA ASP A 362 0.79 6.65 24.53
C ASP A 362 2.27 6.47 24.14
N VAL A 363 2.59 5.57 23.21
CA VAL A 363 3.96 5.39 22.69
C VAL A 363 4.44 6.62 21.95
N LEU A 364 3.61 7.23 21.10
CA LEU A 364 3.93 8.49 20.40
C LEU A 364 4.11 9.67 21.37
N THR A 365 3.43 9.59 22.52
CA THR A 365 3.59 10.56 23.58
C THR A 365 4.92 10.39 24.31
N ASN A 366 5.27 9.15 24.66
CA ASN A 366 6.52 8.80 25.34
C ASN A 366 7.76 8.99 24.45
N SER A 367 7.67 8.74 23.15
CA SER A 367 8.81 8.91 22.24
C SER A 367 9.28 10.37 22.14
N ARG A 368 8.45 11.32 22.57
CA ARG A 368 8.81 12.74 22.68
C ARG A 368 9.52 13.08 23.99
N THR A 369 9.47 12.19 24.99
CA THR A 369 10.11 12.33 26.30
C THR A 369 10.84 11.03 26.68
N PRO A 370 11.88 10.63 25.92
CA PRO A 370 12.54 9.33 26.10
C PRO A 370 13.20 9.17 27.48
N ASP A 371 13.54 10.28 28.13
CA ASP A 371 14.19 10.31 29.43
C ASP A 371 13.20 10.26 30.59
N THR A 372 11.90 10.05 30.36
CA THR A 372 10.89 9.91 31.43
C THR A 372 10.44 8.47 31.62
N THR A 373 9.89 8.14 32.78
CA THR A 373 9.23 6.84 32.97
C THR A 373 8.10 6.69 31.94
N PRO A 374 8.00 5.52 31.26
CA PRO A 374 6.95 5.32 30.28
C PRO A 374 5.56 5.52 30.88
N SER A 375 4.73 6.34 30.24
CA SER A 375 3.30 6.44 30.57
C SER A 375 2.55 5.16 30.18
N ALA A 376 1.32 5.01 30.64
CA ALA A 376 0.42 3.93 30.24
C ALA A 376 -1.04 4.41 30.25
N VAL A 377 -1.94 3.56 29.76
CA VAL A 377 -3.39 3.83 29.76
C VAL A 377 -3.92 4.02 31.20
N LEU A 378 -4.84 4.98 31.38
CA LEU A 378 -5.46 5.25 32.68
C LEU A 378 -6.31 4.07 33.18
N GLY A 379 -6.90 3.31 32.26
CA GLY A 379 -7.80 2.21 32.57
C GLY A 379 -9.19 2.68 33.04
N PRO A 380 -10.18 1.78 33.06
CA PRO A 380 -11.59 2.12 33.26
C PRO A 380 -11.98 2.36 34.72
N PHE A 381 -11.09 2.11 35.69
CA PHE A 381 -11.40 2.09 37.13
C PHE A 381 -10.73 3.20 37.94
N TYR A 382 -10.21 4.23 37.27
CA TYR A 382 -9.81 5.46 37.94
C TYR A 382 -11.05 6.23 38.40
N VAL A 383 -11.04 6.68 39.66
CA VAL A 383 -12.07 7.55 40.25
C VAL A 383 -11.39 8.82 40.67
N ASP A 384 -11.93 9.97 40.25
CA ASP A 384 -11.32 11.26 40.57
C ASP A 384 -11.43 11.61 42.06
N GLY A 385 -10.41 12.27 42.58
CA GLY A 385 -10.33 12.70 43.98
C GLY A 385 -10.24 11.57 45.02
N PRO A 386 -9.31 10.59 44.89
CA PRO A 386 -9.11 9.59 45.94
C PRO A 386 -8.69 10.24 47.27
N PRO A 387 -8.92 9.56 48.41
CA PRO A 387 -8.70 10.14 49.74
C PRO A 387 -7.23 10.48 49.99
N GLU A 388 -6.95 11.68 50.49
CA GLU A 388 -5.60 12.03 50.96
C GLU A 388 -5.21 11.14 52.15
N THR A 389 -4.06 10.47 52.01
CA THR A 389 -3.63 9.41 52.93
C THR A 389 -2.20 9.68 53.44
N PRO A 390 -1.93 9.53 54.75
CA PRO A 390 -0.57 9.64 55.29
C PRO A 390 0.36 8.53 54.77
N GLN A 391 1.66 8.83 54.63
CA GLN A 391 2.65 7.80 54.31
C GLN A 391 2.71 6.72 55.39
N GLY A 392 3.00 5.48 54.98
CA GLY A 392 3.06 4.30 55.84
C GLY A 392 1.73 3.59 56.04
N THR A 393 0.61 4.15 55.54
CA THR A 393 -0.72 3.53 55.60
C THR A 393 -0.76 2.20 54.86
N ASP A 394 -1.55 1.25 55.37
CA ASP A 394 -1.90 0.00 54.70
C ASP A 394 -3.21 0.17 53.91
N LEU A 395 -3.12 0.17 52.59
CA LEU A 395 -4.24 0.37 51.67
C LEU A 395 -5.15 -0.86 51.57
N ALA A 396 -4.68 -2.05 51.95
CA ALA A 396 -5.51 -3.24 51.91
C ALA A 396 -6.60 -3.23 52.98
N ALA A 397 -6.42 -2.47 54.07
CA ALA A 397 -7.43 -2.26 55.12
C ALA A 397 -8.07 -3.57 55.65
N GLY A 398 -7.31 -4.68 55.66
CA GLY A 398 -7.79 -6.00 56.11
C GLY A 398 -8.29 -6.94 55.01
N LEU A 399 -8.26 -6.52 53.74
CA LEU A 399 -8.50 -7.42 52.61
C LEU A 399 -7.44 -8.53 52.54
N PRO A 400 -7.84 -9.74 52.14
CA PRO A 400 -6.90 -10.84 51.93
C PRO A 400 -5.99 -10.56 50.73
N GLY A 401 -4.76 -11.03 50.80
CA GLY A 401 -3.76 -10.89 49.74
C GLY A 401 -2.33 -11.04 50.25
N THR A 402 -1.39 -11.25 49.32
CA THR A 402 0.04 -11.29 49.65
C THR A 402 0.51 -9.88 49.97
N PRO A 403 1.04 -9.58 51.18
CA PRO A 403 1.46 -8.23 51.54
C PRO A 403 2.57 -7.70 50.64
N LEU A 404 2.41 -6.47 50.18
CA LEU A 404 3.35 -5.74 49.33
C LEU A 404 3.75 -4.43 50.00
N PRO A 405 4.94 -4.34 50.63
CA PRO A 405 5.50 -3.05 51.03
C PRO A 405 5.94 -2.28 49.78
N VAL A 406 5.62 -0.98 49.72
CA VAL A 406 5.94 -0.10 48.59
C VAL A 406 6.84 1.04 49.08
N ASP A 407 7.97 1.26 48.40
CA ASP A 407 8.88 2.40 48.56
C ASP A 407 9.23 2.94 47.17
N ILE A 408 8.55 4.00 46.74
CA ILE A 408 8.83 4.63 45.44
C ILE A 408 9.52 5.98 45.62
N ARG A 409 10.20 6.43 44.58
CA ARG A 409 10.78 7.77 44.49
C ARG A 409 10.33 8.48 43.22
N VAL A 410 10.06 9.77 43.29
CA VAL A 410 9.78 10.63 42.13
C VAL A 410 10.93 11.62 41.97
N VAL A 411 11.53 11.61 40.78
CA VAL A 411 12.62 12.51 40.37
C VAL A 411 12.28 13.21 39.06
N ASP A 412 12.97 14.30 38.77
CA ASP A 412 12.91 14.96 37.46
C ASP A 412 13.94 14.37 36.48
N THR A 413 14.03 14.94 35.28
CA THR A 413 14.97 14.49 34.24
C THR A 413 16.44 14.70 34.59
N ASP A 414 16.75 15.50 35.60
CA ASP A 414 18.09 15.75 36.12
C ASP A 414 18.40 14.90 37.37
N ASP A 415 17.53 13.92 37.66
CA ASP A 415 17.58 13.04 38.85
C ASP A 415 17.38 13.76 40.19
N GLU A 416 16.85 14.99 40.17
CA GLU A 416 16.57 15.75 41.37
C GLU A 416 15.22 15.33 42.00
N PRO A 417 15.13 15.24 43.35
CA PRO A 417 13.90 14.86 44.03
C PRO A 417 12.72 15.79 43.76
N VAL A 418 11.56 15.25 43.37
CA VAL A 418 10.33 16.02 43.23
C VAL A 418 9.50 15.94 44.51
N ALA A 419 9.70 16.91 45.39
CA ALA A 419 8.96 17.02 46.65
C ALA A 419 7.52 17.50 46.47
N ALA A 420 6.61 17.02 47.32
CA ALA A 420 5.19 17.36 47.33
C ALA A 420 4.50 17.19 45.94
N ALA A 421 4.91 16.18 45.17
CA ALA A 421 4.15 15.66 44.04
C ALA A 421 2.92 14.91 44.57
N VAL A 422 1.78 15.08 43.92
CA VAL A 422 0.55 14.34 44.21
C VAL A 422 0.64 13.00 43.50
N VAL A 423 0.48 11.91 44.24
CA VAL A 423 0.55 10.54 43.70
C VAL A 423 -0.75 9.81 44.02
N ASP A 424 -1.56 9.58 43.00
CA ASP A 424 -2.74 8.73 43.11
C ASP A 424 -2.36 7.28 42.78
N VAL A 425 -2.80 6.35 43.63
CA VAL A 425 -2.54 4.91 43.51
C VAL A 425 -3.87 4.18 43.52
N TRP A 426 -4.03 3.19 42.64
CA TRP A 426 -5.17 2.27 42.63
C TRP A 426 -4.79 0.91 42.04
N GLN A 427 -5.44 -0.16 42.48
CA GLN A 427 -5.19 -1.53 41.98
C GLN A 427 -6.39 -2.45 42.22
N SER A 428 -6.35 -3.66 41.64
CA SER A 428 -7.24 -4.77 41.97
C SER A 428 -6.84 -5.45 43.30
N ASN A 429 -7.79 -6.14 43.91
CA ASN A 429 -7.56 -7.06 45.03
C ASN A 429 -7.05 -8.44 44.53
N GLU A 430 -6.89 -9.41 45.44
CA GLU A 430 -6.42 -10.77 45.09
C GLU A 430 -7.35 -11.54 44.14
N ASP A 431 -8.64 -11.18 44.12
CA ASP A 431 -9.66 -11.78 43.27
C ASP A 431 -9.86 -11.05 41.93
N GLY A 432 -9.09 -9.98 41.68
CA GLY A 432 -9.17 -9.21 40.43
C GLY A 432 -10.29 -8.16 40.38
N PHE A 433 -10.75 -7.65 41.53
CA PHE A 433 -11.76 -6.59 41.62
C PHE A 433 -11.19 -5.28 42.15
N TYR A 434 -11.61 -4.16 41.56
CA TYR A 434 -11.39 -2.82 42.12
C TYR A 434 -12.47 -2.50 43.17
N ASP A 435 -12.18 -1.59 44.10
CA ASP A 435 -13.10 -1.10 45.13
C ASP A 435 -14.48 -0.68 44.58
N VAL A 436 -14.53 0.01 43.44
CA VAL A 436 -15.78 0.43 42.78
C VAL A 436 -16.67 -0.74 42.33
N GLN A 437 -16.12 -1.95 42.26
CA GLN A 437 -16.83 -3.18 41.91
C GLN A 437 -17.27 -3.97 43.16
N LEU A 438 -16.91 -3.49 44.35
CA LEU A 438 -17.16 -4.15 45.64
C LEU A 438 -18.11 -3.30 46.49
N PRO A 439 -19.44 -3.33 46.21
CA PRO A 439 -20.41 -2.47 46.90
C PRO A 439 -20.56 -2.78 48.40
N GLU A 440 -20.09 -3.95 48.84
CA GLU A 440 -20.16 -4.43 50.23
C GLU A 440 -18.99 -3.92 51.09
N VAL A 441 -17.97 -3.28 50.50
CA VAL A 441 -16.79 -2.79 51.22
C VAL A 441 -16.98 -1.30 51.58
N ASP A 442 -16.89 -1.00 52.87
CA ASP A 442 -17.04 0.36 53.37
C ASP A 442 -15.81 1.22 53.04
N GLY A 443 -15.99 2.14 52.09
CA GLY A 443 -15.00 3.17 51.73
C GLY A 443 -13.99 2.73 50.65
N PRO A 444 -13.18 3.68 50.15
CA PRO A 444 -12.14 3.39 49.18
C PRO A 444 -11.07 2.48 49.80
N VAL A 445 -10.84 1.33 49.19
CA VAL A 445 -9.80 0.37 49.54
C VAL A 445 -8.86 0.18 48.36
N LEU A 446 -7.58 -0.13 48.63
CA LEU A 446 -6.55 -0.27 47.58
C LEU A 446 -6.42 0.96 46.67
N ARG A 447 -6.88 2.13 47.15
CA ARG A 447 -6.90 3.40 46.46
C ARG A 447 -6.57 4.53 47.42
N ALA A 448 -5.66 5.42 47.03
CA ALA A 448 -5.28 6.56 47.85
C ALA A 448 -4.62 7.68 47.04
N ARG A 449 -4.62 8.88 47.62
CA ARG A 449 -3.81 10.03 47.20
C ARG A 449 -2.74 10.31 48.23
N PHE A 450 -1.49 10.37 47.79
CA PHE A 450 -0.35 10.69 48.64
C PHE A 450 0.38 11.94 48.18
N ARG A 451 1.32 12.40 49.02
CA ARG A 451 2.31 13.43 48.69
C ARG A 451 3.71 12.92 48.95
N THR A 452 4.61 13.11 47.98
CA THR A 452 6.03 12.78 48.14
C THR A 452 6.68 13.67 49.22
N ASP A 453 7.64 13.11 49.95
CA ASP A 453 8.41 13.85 50.96
C ASP A 453 9.49 14.74 50.33
N ALA A 454 10.37 15.32 51.17
CA ALA A 454 11.46 16.19 50.72
C ALA A 454 12.48 15.48 49.82
N ASP A 455 12.63 14.16 49.95
CA ASP A 455 13.53 13.32 49.15
C ASP A 455 12.81 12.72 47.92
N GLY A 456 11.58 13.18 47.65
CA GLY A 456 10.74 12.70 46.56
C GLY A 456 10.17 11.31 46.83
N ARG A 457 10.23 10.79 48.06
CA ARG A 457 9.83 9.43 48.39
C ARG A 457 8.38 9.30 48.82
N LEU A 458 7.82 8.13 48.58
CA LEU A 458 6.50 7.70 49.04
C LEU A 458 6.57 6.24 49.51
N ARG A 459 6.18 6.01 50.76
CA ARG A 459 6.06 4.66 51.34
C ARG A 459 4.63 4.33 51.77
N PHE A 460 4.18 3.12 51.49
CA PHE A 460 2.89 2.58 51.97
C PHE A 460 2.90 1.04 51.93
N ARG A 461 1.84 0.40 52.41
CA ARG A 461 1.63 -1.05 52.32
C ARG A 461 0.37 -1.31 51.52
N THR A 462 0.37 -2.39 50.75
CA THR A 462 -0.78 -2.88 49.98
C THR A 462 -0.67 -4.39 49.85
N ILE A 463 -1.39 -5.00 48.91
CA ILE A 463 -1.27 -6.40 48.51
C ILE A 463 -0.81 -6.51 47.06
N VAL A 464 -0.22 -7.65 46.69
CA VAL A 464 0.12 -7.95 45.29
C VAL A 464 -1.19 -8.00 44.48
N PRO A 465 -1.31 -7.22 43.37
CA PRO A 465 -2.52 -7.21 42.56
C PRO A 465 -2.69 -8.52 41.79
N SER A 466 -3.92 -8.85 41.43
CA SER A 466 -4.24 -9.99 40.56
C SER A 466 -4.65 -9.55 39.16
N ALA A 467 -4.55 -10.47 38.20
CA ALA A 467 -5.05 -10.26 36.85
C ALA A 467 -6.57 -10.06 36.91
N TYR A 468 -7.11 -9.21 36.03
CA TYR A 468 -8.54 -8.92 36.03
C TYR A 468 -9.08 -8.72 34.61
N PRO A 469 -10.34 -9.08 34.35
CA PRO A 469 -10.96 -8.82 33.06
C PRO A 469 -11.42 -7.36 32.96
N ILE A 470 -11.22 -6.73 31.80
CA ILE A 470 -11.97 -5.53 31.42
C ILE A 470 -13.47 -5.86 31.27
N PRO A 471 -14.38 -4.85 31.32
CA PRO A 471 -15.79 -5.08 31.00
C PRO A 471 -15.97 -5.76 29.63
N ALA A 472 -16.56 -6.95 29.61
CA ALA A 472 -16.68 -7.80 28.41
C ALA A 472 -18.13 -8.18 28.06
N ASP A 473 -19.11 -7.62 28.76
CA ASP A 473 -20.54 -7.78 28.52
C ASP A 473 -21.10 -6.86 27.40
N GLY A 474 -20.25 -5.98 26.86
CA GLY A 474 -20.58 -5.02 25.80
C GLY A 474 -20.12 -5.43 24.40
N PRO A 475 -20.29 -4.56 23.39
CA PRO A 475 -19.83 -4.81 22.03
C PRO A 475 -18.33 -5.13 21.95
N VAL A 476 -17.49 -4.48 22.75
CA VAL A 476 -16.04 -4.76 22.73
C VAL A 476 -15.75 -6.20 23.16
N GLY A 477 -16.45 -6.71 24.18
CA GLY A 477 -16.33 -8.11 24.58
C GLY A 477 -16.75 -9.06 23.46
N GLN A 478 -17.87 -8.80 22.78
CA GLN A 478 -18.30 -9.58 21.60
C GLN A 478 -17.24 -9.59 20.49
N MET A 479 -16.59 -8.45 20.25
CA MET A 479 -15.49 -8.35 19.28
C MET A 479 -14.31 -9.22 19.69
N LEU A 480 -13.91 -9.17 20.96
CA LEU A 480 -12.81 -10.00 21.48
C LEU A 480 -13.14 -11.49 21.37
N ASP A 481 -14.35 -11.91 21.70
CA ASP A 481 -14.78 -13.31 21.60
C ASP A 481 -14.71 -13.82 20.15
N VAL A 482 -15.22 -13.03 19.18
CA VAL A 482 -15.22 -13.39 17.76
C VAL A 482 -13.80 -13.56 17.22
N VAL A 483 -12.84 -12.74 17.68
CA VAL A 483 -11.44 -12.84 17.26
C VAL A 483 -10.58 -13.74 18.16
N GLY A 484 -11.20 -14.46 19.11
CA GLY A 484 -10.52 -15.40 19.99
C GLY A 484 -9.56 -14.77 21.00
N ARG A 485 -9.83 -13.52 21.43
CA ARG A 485 -9.03 -12.78 22.42
C ARG A 485 -9.69 -12.78 23.79
N HIS A 486 -8.88 -12.81 24.85
CA HIS A 486 -9.36 -12.71 26.23
C HIS A 486 -9.49 -11.26 26.71
N PRO A 487 -10.34 -10.97 27.72
CA PRO A 487 -10.48 -9.63 28.31
C PRO A 487 -9.49 -9.34 29.45
N TYR A 488 -8.60 -10.28 29.80
CA TYR A 488 -7.71 -10.10 30.95
C TYR A 488 -6.60 -9.08 30.73
N ARG A 489 -6.37 -8.28 31.77
CA ARG A 489 -5.19 -7.44 31.95
C ARG A 489 -4.20 -8.13 32.89
N ALA A 490 -2.91 -7.95 32.60
CA ALA A 490 -1.83 -8.47 33.45
C ALA A 490 -1.88 -7.81 34.83
N PRO A 491 -1.43 -8.47 35.93
CA PRO A 491 -1.44 -7.87 37.26
C PRO A 491 -0.58 -6.60 37.35
N HIS A 492 -1.14 -5.49 37.83
CA HIS A 492 -0.43 -4.21 37.95
C HIS A 492 -0.96 -3.29 39.07
N VAL A 493 -0.11 -2.35 39.49
CA VAL A 493 -0.48 -1.22 40.36
C VAL A 493 -0.42 0.07 39.53
N HIS A 494 -1.49 0.85 39.54
CA HIS A 494 -1.54 2.11 38.82
C HIS A 494 -0.95 3.27 39.63
N PHE A 495 -0.37 4.23 38.92
CA PHE A 495 0.15 5.48 39.46
C PHE A 495 -0.24 6.66 38.57
N MET A 496 -0.77 7.72 39.16
CA MET A 496 -0.89 9.03 38.52
C MET A 496 -0.12 10.07 39.34
N ILE A 497 0.92 10.64 38.75
CA ILE A 497 1.85 11.57 39.41
C ILE A 497 1.66 12.96 38.79
N ALA A 498 1.28 13.92 39.62
CA ALA A 498 1.01 15.29 39.22
C ALA A 498 1.75 16.30 40.10
N LYS A 499 2.38 17.30 39.47
CA LYS A 499 3.03 18.42 40.14
C LYS A 499 2.92 19.67 39.26
N PRO A 500 2.51 20.84 39.78
CA PRO A 500 2.56 22.08 39.01
C PRO A 500 3.97 22.34 38.45
N GLY A 501 4.05 22.65 37.15
CA GLY A 501 5.33 22.83 36.44
C GLY A 501 5.89 21.54 35.83
N TYR A 502 5.26 20.39 36.08
CA TYR A 502 5.59 19.10 35.47
C TYR A 502 4.45 18.60 34.60
N ARG A 503 4.78 17.68 33.70
CA ARG A 503 3.81 16.88 32.97
C ARG A 503 3.23 15.82 33.89
N THR A 504 1.91 15.67 33.90
CA THR A 504 1.26 14.55 34.61
C THR A 504 1.68 13.23 33.99
N LEU A 505 2.21 12.32 34.80
CA LEU A 505 2.54 10.95 34.41
C LEU A 505 1.42 10.02 34.88
N ILE A 506 0.74 9.37 33.94
CA ILE A 506 -0.17 8.25 34.20
C ILE A 506 0.59 7.00 33.78
N THR A 507 0.76 6.04 34.68
CA THR A 507 1.49 4.80 34.41
C THR A 507 1.01 3.68 35.32
N GLN A 508 1.62 2.50 35.17
CA GLN A 508 1.35 1.32 35.96
C GLN A 508 2.59 0.43 36.02
N LEU A 509 2.79 -0.28 37.13
CA LEU A 509 3.89 -1.23 37.31
C LEU A 509 3.32 -2.66 37.33
N PHE A 510 3.84 -3.51 36.45
CA PHE A 510 3.40 -4.89 36.25
C PHE A 510 4.22 -5.86 37.10
N VAL A 511 3.58 -6.92 37.57
CA VAL A 511 4.22 -7.97 38.37
C VAL A 511 5.05 -8.88 37.46
N ALA A 512 6.36 -8.95 37.69
CA ALA A 512 7.24 -9.88 36.96
C ALA A 512 6.79 -11.34 37.14
N GLY A 513 6.67 -12.08 36.02
CA GLY A 513 6.16 -13.45 36.03
C GLY A 513 4.64 -13.57 36.26
N GLY A 514 3.91 -12.46 36.30
CA GLY A 514 2.45 -12.44 36.36
C GLY A 514 1.78 -12.97 35.10
N GLU A 515 0.52 -13.37 35.23
CA GLU A 515 -0.28 -13.86 34.09
C GLU A 515 -0.50 -12.76 33.03
N TYR A 516 -0.66 -13.16 31.77
CA TYR A 516 -1.04 -12.29 30.64
C TYR A 516 -0.06 -11.16 30.28
N LEU A 517 1.19 -11.19 30.76
CA LEU A 517 2.19 -10.17 30.39
C LEU A 517 2.44 -10.09 28.87
N ASP A 518 2.40 -11.22 28.18
CA ASP A 518 2.59 -11.34 26.73
C ASP A 518 1.31 -11.17 25.92
N SER A 519 0.15 -11.10 26.58
CA SER A 519 -1.17 -11.09 25.94
C SER A 519 -2.16 -10.08 26.51
N ASP A 520 -1.70 -9.09 27.29
CA ASP A 520 -2.53 -8.06 27.92
C ASP A 520 -3.52 -7.45 26.92
N THR A 521 -4.82 -7.49 27.26
CA THR A 521 -5.89 -7.21 26.29
C THR A 521 -5.88 -5.78 25.74
N VAL A 522 -5.25 -4.84 26.46
CA VAL A 522 -5.14 -3.43 26.05
C VAL A 522 -3.74 -3.07 25.56
N PHE A 523 -2.85 -4.05 25.40
CA PHE A 523 -1.47 -3.84 24.96
C PHE A 523 -0.72 -2.81 25.83
N GLY A 524 -0.95 -2.84 27.14
CA GLY A 524 -0.41 -1.85 28.08
C GLY A 524 0.95 -2.21 28.67
N VAL A 525 1.43 -3.44 28.47
CA VAL A 525 2.68 -3.95 29.04
C VAL A 525 3.90 -3.38 28.31
N LYS A 526 4.88 -2.94 29.09
CA LYS A 526 6.18 -2.45 28.60
C LYS A 526 7.29 -3.00 29.48
N ASP A 527 8.39 -3.42 28.88
CA ASP A 527 9.52 -4.05 29.59
C ASP A 527 10.02 -3.20 30.77
N GLY A 528 10.15 -1.88 30.58
CA GLY A 528 10.59 -0.96 31.63
C GLY A 528 9.59 -0.72 32.78
N LEU A 529 8.39 -1.30 32.69
CA LEU A 529 7.35 -1.23 33.72
C LEU A 529 7.10 -2.60 34.38
N ILE A 530 7.80 -3.66 33.98
CA ILE A 530 7.75 -4.98 34.63
C ILE A 530 8.74 -5.00 35.79
N VAL A 531 8.25 -5.23 37.00
CA VAL A 531 9.06 -5.12 38.23
C VAL A 531 8.88 -6.38 39.07
N ASP A 532 9.98 -6.86 39.66
CA ASP A 532 9.94 -7.96 40.62
C ASP A 532 9.42 -7.44 41.96
N PHE A 533 8.26 -7.96 42.39
CA PHE A 533 7.63 -7.58 43.65
C PHE A 533 8.12 -8.45 44.82
N THR A 534 9.06 -9.38 44.58
CA THR A 534 9.61 -10.28 45.60
C THR A 534 10.36 -9.48 46.66
N GLY A 535 9.76 -9.34 47.84
CA GLY A 535 10.33 -8.59 48.97
C GLY A 535 9.88 -7.13 49.05
N GLY A 536 9.09 -6.64 48.10
CA GLY A 536 8.56 -5.28 48.05
C GLY A 536 8.58 -4.66 46.66
N LEU A 537 7.89 -3.54 46.51
CA LEU A 537 7.92 -2.71 45.31
C LEU A 537 8.85 -1.51 45.54
N ASP A 538 10.02 -1.53 44.90
CA ASP A 538 10.97 -0.42 44.84
C ASP A 538 11.09 0.09 43.40
N PHE A 539 10.76 1.37 43.17
CA PHE A 539 10.78 1.96 41.84
C PHE A 539 11.02 3.48 41.87
N THR A 540 11.78 3.97 40.89
CA THR A 540 11.99 5.41 40.69
C THR A 540 11.25 5.89 39.44
N PHE A 541 10.25 6.74 39.65
CA PHE A 541 9.54 7.46 38.59
C PHE A 541 10.30 8.72 38.20
N ARG A 542 10.48 8.94 36.91
CA ARG A 542 11.10 10.13 36.33
C ARG A 542 10.07 10.92 35.52
N ILE A 543 9.85 12.18 35.87
CA ILE A 543 8.86 13.05 35.21
C ILE A 543 9.54 14.28 34.58
N SER A 544 8.97 14.81 33.49
CA SER A 544 9.50 15.99 32.80
C SER A 544 8.75 17.28 33.15
N GLY A 545 9.42 18.42 33.00
CA GLY A 545 8.81 19.74 33.10
C GLY A 545 7.74 19.97 32.01
N SER A 546 6.74 20.82 32.28
CA SER A 546 5.60 21.06 31.37
C SER A 546 5.97 21.74 30.02
N SER A 547 7.23 22.15 29.85
CA SER A 547 7.74 22.84 28.65
C SER A 547 8.67 22.00 27.78
N ALA A 548 8.89 20.74 28.16
CA ALA A 548 9.71 19.76 27.44
C ALA A 548 8.88 18.95 26.42
#